data_AF-A0A392MC72-F1
#
_entry.id   AF-A0A392MC72-F1
#
_cell.length_a   1.000
_cell.length_b   1.000
_cell.length_c   1.000
_cell.angle_alpha   90.00
_cell.angle_beta   90.00
_cell.angle_gamma   90.00
#
_symmetry.space_group_name_H-M   'P 1'
#
loop_
_entity.id
_entity.type
_entity.pdbx_description
1 polymer ?
#
loop_
_entity_poly.entity_id
_entity_poly.type
_entity_poly.pdbx_seq_one_letter_code
_entity_poly.pdbx_strand_id
1 'polypeptide(L)'
;MSATSSADVDKLKKLILHNPFILTLPEVGNHKDEVIPKNVQQFWISCAANDKLLYILAMLKLELVQKKVLIFTNNIDTSFRLKLFLEK
;
A
#
# COMPACT_ATOMS: atom_id res chain seq x y z
N MET A 1 -10.53 -11.43 -16.67
CA MET A 1 -9.20 -11.18 -16.07
C MET A 1 -9.29 -11.60 -14.61
N SER A 2 -8.40 -12.47 -14.12
CA SER A 2 -8.41 -12.96 -12.74
C SER A 2 -7.02 -12.78 -12.13
N ALA A 3 -6.94 -12.17 -10.95
CA ALA A 3 -5.68 -12.02 -10.22
C ALA A 3 -5.18 -13.34 -9.62
N THR A 4 -6.08 -14.28 -9.33
CA THR A 4 -5.76 -15.59 -8.74
C THR A 4 -6.55 -16.71 -9.42
N SER A 5 -5.95 -17.89 -9.61
CA SER A 5 -6.66 -19.09 -10.07
C SER A 5 -7.11 -19.92 -8.87
N SER A 6 -8.32 -19.66 -8.39
CA SER A 6 -8.97 -20.52 -7.40
C SER A 6 -9.74 -21.65 -8.10
N ALA A 7 -10.07 -22.70 -7.35
CA ALA A 7 -10.81 -23.85 -7.89
C ALA A 7 -12.14 -23.46 -8.56
N ASP A 8 -12.79 -22.39 -8.08
CA ASP A 8 -14.04 -21.90 -8.65
C ASP A 8 -13.81 -21.11 -9.96
N VAL A 9 -12.69 -20.38 -10.06
CA VAL A 9 -12.27 -19.73 -11.30
C VAL A 9 -11.96 -20.79 -12.37
N ASP A 10 -11.37 -21.92 -11.99
CA ASP A 10 -11.07 -23.01 -12.93
C ASP A 10 -12.33 -23.74 -13.44
N LYS A 11 -13.34 -23.93 -12.58
CA LYS A 11 -14.65 -24.45 -12.99
C LYS A 11 -15.34 -23.50 -13.97
N LEU A 12 -15.28 -22.20 -13.70
CA LEU A 12 -15.86 -21.17 -14.55
C LEU A 12 -15.18 -21.09 -15.92
N LYS A 13 -13.84 -21.16 -15.95
CA LYS A 13 -13.05 -21.22 -17.20
C LYS A 13 -13.49 -22.38 -18.08
N LYS A 14 -13.67 -23.58 -17.51
CA LYS A 14 -14.10 -24.78 -18.25
C LYS A 14 -15.51 -24.69 -18.82
N LEU A 15 -16.40 -23.96 -18.15
CA LEU A 15 -17.79 -23.83 -18.59
C LEU A 15 -17.95 -22.79 -19.71
N ILE A 16 -17.20 -21.69 -19.66
CA ILE A 16 -17.45 -20.51 -20.50
C ILE A 16 -16.47 -20.40 -21.67
N LEU A 17 -15.23 -20.85 -21.53
CA LEU A 17 -14.19 -20.58 -22.54
C LEU A 17 -14.08 -21.72 -23.55
N HIS A 18 -14.22 -21.39 -24.83
CA HIS A 18 -13.97 -22.31 -25.94
C HIS A 18 -12.57 -22.02 -26.52
N ASN A 19 -11.60 -22.91 -26.27
CA ASN A 19 -10.20 -22.79 -26.68
C ASN A 19 -9.49 -21.47 -26.22
N PRO A 20 -9.37 -21.21 -24.91
CA PRO A 20 -8.72 -20.00 -24.42
C PRO A 20 -7.19 -20.07 -24.53
N PHE A 21 -6.57 -18.95 -24.94
CA PHE A 21 -5.14 -18.73 -24.76
C PHE A 21 -4.88 -18.12 -23.38
N ILE A 22 -3.93 -18.72 -22.63
CA ILE A 22 -3.50 -18.23 -21.33
C ILE A 22 -2.26 -17.38 -21.52
N LEU A 23 -2.37 -16.07 -21.30
CA LEU A 23 -1.23 -15.16 -21.24
C LEU A 23 -0.90 -14.85 -19.79
N THR A 24 0.13 -15.49 -19.26
CA THR A 24 0.71 -15.14 -17.96
C THR A 24 1.88 -14.20 -18.22
N LEU A 25 1.72 -12.94 -17.85
CA LEU A 25 2.83 -11.99 -17.89
C LEU A 25 3.68 -12.25 -16.64
N PRO A 26 4.95 -12.66 -16.77
CA PRO A 26 5.85 -12.65 -15.64
C PRO A 26 6.00 -11.20 -15.19
N GLU A 27 5.86 -10.94 -13.88
CA GLU A 27 6.20 -9.63 -13.36
C GLU A 27 7.68 -9.35 -13.68
N VAL A 28 7.96 -8.17 -14.23
CA VAL A 28 9.30 -7.82 -14.68
C VAL A 28 10.21 -7.74 -13.45
N GLY A 29 11.05 -8.74 -13.28
CA GLY A 29 12.02 -8.84 -12.20
C GLY A 29 11.80 -10.11 -11.38
N ASN A 30 12.85 -10.92 -11.25
CA ASN A 30 12.89 -12.16 -10.50
C ASN A 30 12.85 -11.90 -8.98
N HIS A 31 11.85 -11.14 -8.53
CA HIS A 31 11.60 -10.85 -7.14
C HIS A 31 10.71 -11.98 -6.63
N LYS A 32 11.30 -12.86 -5.83
CA LYS A 32 10.55 -13.66 -4.85
C LYS A 32 9.48 -12.74 -4.26
N ASP A 33 8.25 -13.24 -4.11
CA ASP A 33 7.01 -12.58 -3.67
C ASP A 33 7.12 -11.77 -2.36
N GLU A 34 8.04 -10.82 -2.30
CA GLU A 34 8.16 -9.84 -1.25
C GLU A 34 7.15 -8.77 -1.61
N VAL A 35 6.10 -8.70 -0.80
CA VAL A 35 5.00 -7.71 -0.88
C VAL A 35 5.52 -6.27 -1.01
N ILE A 36 6.78 -6.04 -0.62
CA ILE A 36 7.42 -4.74 -0.61
C ILE A 36 8.65 -4.78 -1.53
N PRO A 37 8.71 -3.92 -2.55
CA PRO A 37 9.85 -3.83 -3.45
C PRO A 37 11.17 -3.59 -2.69
N LYS A 38 12.25 -4.26 -3.11
CA LYS A 38 13.59 -4.15 -2.48
C LYS A 38 14.19 -2.74 -2.50
N ASN A 39 13.65 -1.84 -3.33
CA ASN A 39 14.06 -0.44 -3.42
C ASN A 39 13.31 0.48 -2.43
N VAL A 40 12.45 -0.05 -1.56
CA VAL A 40 11.71 0.71 -0.55
C VAL A 40 12.36 0.53 0.82
N GLN A 41 12.84 1.63 1.42
CA GLN A 41 13.30 1.65 2.80
C GLN A 41 12.12 1.82 3.76
N GLN A 42 12.16 1.12 4.89
CA GLN A 42 11.08 1.13 5.88
C GLN A 42 11.63 1.41 7.28
N PHE A 43 10.90 2.23 8.02
CA PHE A 43 11.23 2.61 9.38
C PHE A 43 9.98 2.51 10.25
N TRP A 44 10.14 2.26 11.55
CA TRP A 44 9.04 2.17 12.49
C TRP A 44 9.38 2.93 13.78
N ILE A 45 8.35 3.51 14.40
CA ILE A 45 8.44 4.22 15.68
C ILE A 45 7.37 3.64 16.60
N SER A 46 7.80 3.06 17.73
CA SER A 46 6.88 2.72 18.82
C SER A 46 6.53 3.98 19.61
N CYS A 47 5.27 4.34 19.67
CA CYS A 47 4.82 5.47 20.47
C CYS A 47 3.36 5.31 20.89
N ALA A 48 2.97 6.04 21.94
CA ALA A 48 1.58 6.11 22.34
C ALA A 48 0.75 6.89 21.29
N ALA A 49 -0.57 6.65 21.25
CA ALA A 49 -1.42 7.21 20.20
C ALA A 49 -1.46 8.75 20.20
N ASN A 50 -1.35 9.37 21.38
CA ASN A 50 -1.28 10.81 21.58
C ASN A 50 0.02 11.44 21.04
N ASP A 51 1.12 10.69 20.98
CA ASP A 51 2.42 11.21 20.55
C ASP A 51 2.59 11.20 19.02
N LYS A 52 1.74 10.46 18.30
CA LYS A 52 1.82 10.32 16.83
C LYS A 52 1.79 11.66 16.10
N LEU A 53 0.95 12.60 16.55
CA LEU A 53 0.86 13.93 15.94
C LEU A 53 2.16 14.72 16.10
N LEU A 54 2.83 14.60 17.25
CA LEU A 54 4.12 15.25 17.49
C LEU A 54 5.21 14.67 16.57
N TYR A 55 5.28 13.35 16.43
CA TYR A 55 6.23 12.70 15.54
C TYR A 55 5.98 13.08 14.08
N ILE A 56 4.73 13.10 13.61
CA ILE A 56 4.39 13.53 12.25
C ILE A 56 4.83 14.98 12.04
N LEU A 57 4.52 15.87 12.99
CA LEU A 57 4.93 17.27 12.91
C LEU A 57 6.46 17.42 12.86
N ALA A 58 7.19 16.67 13.69
CA ALA A 58 8.66 16.69 13.71
C ALA A 58 9.24 16.22 12.38
N MET A 59 8.71 15.12 11.81
CA MET A 59 9.14 14.59 10.51
C MET A 59 8.98 15.61 9.38
N LEU A 60 7.88 16.35 9.38
CA LEU A 60 7.59 17.36 8.36
C LEU A 60 8.35 18.67 8.61
N LYS A 61 8.34 19.19 9.84
CA LYS A 61 8.89 20.50 10.20
C LYS A 61 10.42 20.52 10.24
N LEU A 62 11.05 19.39 10.57
CA LEU A 62 12.50 19.24 10.50
C LEU A 62 12.98 18.75 9.12
N GLU A 63 12.07 18.68 8.13
CA GLU A 63 12.36 18.27 6.75
C GLU A 63 13.04 16.89 6.64
N LEU A 64 12.77 16.00 7.60
CA LEU A 64 13.25 14.60 7.56
C LEU A 64 12.56 13.83 6.42
N VAL A 65 11.34 14.23 6.08
CA VAL A 65 10.65 13.78 4.87
C VAL A 65 10.51 14.95 3.92
N GLN A 66 11.15 14.85 2.76
CA GLN A 66 11.22 15.94 1.79
C GLN A 66 10.11 15.83 0.73
N LYS A 67 9.71 16.98 0.17
CA LYS A 67 8.76 17.10 -0.97
C LYS A 67 7.33 16.65 -0.60
N LYS A 68 6.59 16.11 -1.57
CA LYS A 68 5.21 15.67 -1.41
C LYS A 68 5.18 14.31 -0.71
N VAL A 69 4.38 14.23 0.34
CA VAL A 69 4.25 13.04 1.20
C VAL A 69 2.80 12.56 1.19
N LEU A 70 2.60 11.25 1.20
CA LEU A 70 1.30 10.62 1.44
C LEU A 70 1.26 10.09 2.87
N ILE A 71 0.24 10.48 3.63
CA ILE A 71 0.03 10.00 4.99
C ILE A 71 -1.26 9.19 5.02
N PHE A 72 -1.15 7.92 5.38
CA PHE A 72 -2.30 7.02 5.52
C PHE A 72 -2.76 6.98 6.97
N THR A 73 -4.08 7.02 7.17
CA THR A 73 -4.72 6.86 8.48
C THR A 73 -5.85 5.84 8.36
N ASN A 74 -6.19 5.16 9.46
CA ASN A 74 -7.15 4.06 9.43
C ASN A 74 -8.62 4.49 9.22
N ASN A 75 -8.97 5.75 9.50
CA ASN A 75 -10.33 6.25 9.36
C ASN A 75 -10.35 7.73 8.95
N ILE A 76 -11.52 8.15 8.48
CA ILE A 76 -11.77 9.49 7.93
C ILE A 76 -11.61 10.56 9.02
N ASP A 77 -12.12 10.32 10.23
CA ASP A 77 -12.04 11.28 11.34
C ASP A 77 -10.59 11.60 11.72
N THR A 78 -9.71 10.59 11.74
CA THR A 78 -8.27 10.77 11.99
C THR A 78 -7.62 11.55 10.86
N SER A 79 -8.03 11.32 9.60
CA SER A 79 -7.56 12.12 8.46
C SER A 79 -7.91 13.59 8.61
N PHE A 80 -9.18 13.91 8.93
CA PHE A 80 -9.62 15.30 9.12
C PHE A 80 -8.92 15.97 10.30
N ARG A 81 -8.80 15.27 11.43
CA ARG A 81 -8.08 15.79 12.60
C ARG A 81 -6.60 16.07 12.28
N LEU A 82 -5.93 15.17 11.55
CA LEU A 82 -4.55 15.38 11.12
C LEU A 82 -4.45 16.55 10.14
N LYS A 83 -5.38 16.67 9.18
CA LYS A 83 -5.44 17.79 8.24
C LYS A 83 -5.53 19.12 8.98
N LEU A 84 -6.50 19.26 9.88
CA LEU A 84 -6.69 20.47 10.69
C LEU A 84 -5.48 20.79 11.58
N PHE A 85 -4.80 19.76 12.10
CA PHE A 85 -3.59 19.93 12.89
C PHE A 85 -2.40 20.44 12.08
N LEU A 86 -2.29 20.03 10.81
CA LEU A 86 -1.23 20.47 9.89
C LEU A 86 -1.58 21.77 9.16
N GLU A 87 -2.85 22.15 9.11
CA GLU A 87 -3.29 23.42 8.55
C GLU A 87 -2.81 24.60 9.41
N LYS A 88 -2.04 25.46 8.78
CA LYS A 88 -1.67 26.80 9.24
C LYS A 88 -1.85 27.77 8.09
#